data_AF-A0A9P5ZEP7-F1
#
_entry.id   AF-A0A9P5ZEP7-F1
#
_cell.length_a   1.000
_cell.length_b   1.000
_cell.length_c   1.000
_cell.angle_alpha   90.00
_cell.angle_beta   90.00
_cell.angle_gamma   90.00
#
_symmetry.space_group_name_H-M   'P 1'
#
loop_
_entity.id
_entity.type
_entity.pdbx_description
1 polymer ?
#
loop_
_entity_poly.entity_id
_entity_poly.type
_entity_poly.pdbx_seq_one_letter_code
_entity_poly.pdbx_strand_id
1 'polypeptide(L)'
;MVLTTPQLNDVLNTLRDDFDTSPGEVFLSFLRNTANDEHQRGVSASIIEYTPEILTAMESHQSLSRVFFDKANESVIRRCTNEVAELSLKVHDYHFNAKTMTEEQIRAYQVGEEVEKTSQLAPVLWQFLMSLLSSDEDISIRRIELARRRHEKRSGSRRKTEQSGDIEMSDDGGEEGGEGDGDDDDDDEDRYFEDSNDKPDDGIDQAMGRRQKLMKIVI
;
A
#
# COMPACT_ATOMS: atom_id res chain seq x y z
N MET A 1 -18.04 16.62 36.44
CA MET A 1 -17.55 17.91 36.98
C MET A 1 -16.32 18.26 36.16
N VAL A 2 -16.36 19.32 35.36
CA VAL A 2 -15.24 19.69 34.47
C VAL A 2 -14.32 20.62 35.25
N LEU A 3 -13.10 20.19 35.53
CA LEU A 3 -12.06 21.01 36.13
C LEU A 3 -11.64 22.09 35.13
N THR A 4 -11.52 23.33 35.59
CA THR A 4 -10.94 24.40 34.76
C THR A 4 -9.42 24.22 34.66
N THR A 5 -8.80 24.68 33.58
CA THR A 5 -7.34 24.64 33.37
C THR A 5 -6.51 25.13 34.58
N PRO A 6 -6.86 26.23 35.27
CA PRO A 6 -6.12 26.64 36.47
C PRO A 6 -6.28 25.65 37.64
N GLN A 7 -7.48 25.11 37.86
CA GLN A 7 -7.71 24.10 38.91
C GLN A 7 -6.95 22.80 38.63
N LEU A 8 -6.83 22.42 37.35
CA LEU A 8 -6.01 21.28 36.94
C LEU A 8 -4.54 21.53 37.23
N ASN A 9 -4.02 22.72 36.91
CA ASN A 9 -2.63 23.07 37.21
C ASN A 9 -2.35 23.08 38.72
N ASP A 10 -3.29 23.56 39.54
CA ASP A 10 -3.15 23.52 41.00
C ASP A 10 -3.06 22.08 41.50
N VAL A 11 -3.93 21.19 41.01
CA VAL A 11 -3.90 19.75 41.35
C VAL A 11 -2.59 19.09 40.89
N LEU A 12 -2.10 19.42 39.69
CA LEU A 12 -0.83 18.89 39.17
C LEU A 12 0.38 19.39 39.98
N ASN A 13 0.34 20.63 40.46
CA ASN A 13 1.37 21.19 41.34
C ASN A 13 1.33 20.52 42.72
N THR A 14 0.15 20.32 43.30
CA THR A 14 0.01 19.58 44.57
C THR A 14 0.51 18.14 44.44
N LEU A 15 0.21 17.45 43.34
CA LEU A 15 0.71 16.09 43.09
C LEU A 15 2.23 16.03 43.03
N ARG A 16 2.86 17.05 42.44
CA ARG A 16 4.32 17.15 42.39
C ARG A 16 4.92 17.39 43.77
N ASP A 17 4.33 18.29 44.55
CA ASP A 17 4.88 18.73 45.83
C ASP A 17 4.65 17.69 46.95
N ASP A 18 3.50 17.01 46.96
CA ASP A 18 3.12 16.08 48.03
C ASP A 18 3.56 14.63 47.76
N PHE A 19 3.68 14.22 46.49
CA PHE A 19 3.94 12.83 46.11
C PHE A 19 5.23 12.62 45.31
N ASP A 20 6.04 13.67 45.12
CA ASP A 20 7.29 13.65 44.33
C ASP A 20 7.14 12.93 42.98
N THR A 21 5.95 13.06 42.36
CA THR A 21 5.58 12.35 41.14
C THR A 21 5.30 13.35 40.04
N SER A 22 5.89 13.13 38.87
CA SER A 22 5.61 13.96 37.70
C SER A 22 4.21 13.70 37.14
N PRO A 23 3.47 14.71 36.65
CA PRO A 23 2.23 14.52 35.89
C PRO A 23 2.36 13.48 34.76
N GLY A 24 3.54 13.43 34.11
CA GLY A 24 3.83 12.44 33.08
C GLY A 24 3.93 11.01 33.63
N GLU A 25 4.45 10.82 34.83
CA GLU A 25 4.52 9.51 35.47
C GLU A 25 3.14 9.01 35.89
N VAL A 26 2.28 9.91 36.36
CA VAL A 26 0.87 9.60 36.62
C VAL A 26 0.18 9.15 35.34
N PHE A 27 0.32 9.90 34.24
CA PHE A 27 -0.22 9.53 32.93
C PHE A 27 0.30 8.18 32.44
N LEU A 28 1.62 7.95 32.55
CA LEU A 28 2.24 6.67 32.19
C LEU A 28 1.77 5.53 33.09
N SER A 29 1.50 5.77 34.37
CA SER A 29 0.98 4.75 35.28
C SER A 29 -0.43 4.31 34.88
N PHE A 30 -1.28 5.23 34.43
CA PHE A 30 -2.61 4.90 33.88
C PHE A 30 -2.51 4.07 32.60
N LEU A 31 -1.57 4.42 31.71
CA LEU A 31 -1.35 3.68 30.47
C LEU A 31 -0.73 2.29 30.68
N ARG A 32 0.14 2.14 31.69
CA ARG A 32 0.84 0.88 31.99
C ARG A 32 0.03 -0.06 32.86
N ASN A 33 -0.84 0.47 33.71
CA ASN A 33 -1.60 -0.32 34.64
C ASN A 33 -2.89 -0.82 33.96
N THR A 34 -2.82 -2.03 33.45
CA THR A 34 -3.94 -2.75 32.82
C THR A 34 -4.81 -3.50 33.84
N ALA A 35 -4.71 -3.17 35.14
CA ALA A 35 -5.50 -3.84 36.16
C ALA A 35 -7.00 -3.63 35.90
N ASN A 36 -7.77 -4.68 36.18
CA ASN A 36 -9.18 -4.84 35.81
C ASN A 36 -10.15 -3.97 36.63
N ASP A 37 -9.70 -2.89 37.26
CA ASP A 37 -10.57 -2.04 38.05
C ASP A 37 -11.47 -1.22 37.11
N GLU A 38 -12.77 -1.24 37.38
CA GLU A 38 -13.83 -0.65 36.55
C GLU A 38 -13.60 0.86 36.32
N HIS A 39 -13.06 1.55 37.34
CA HIS A 39 -12.66 2.96 37.25
C HIS A 39 -11.46 3.19 36.33
N GLN A 40 -10.54 2.23 36.27
CA GLN A 40 -9.32 2.32 35.47
C GLN A 40 -9.60 2.05 33.98
N ARG A 41 -10.57 1.17 33.70
CA ARG A 41 -11.10 0.99 32.33
C ARG A 41 -11.71 2.26 31.77
N GLY A 42 -12.44 3.02 32.59
CA GLY A 42 -13.02 4.30 32.19
C GLY A 42 -11.94 5.32 31.79
N VAL A 43 -10.88 5.45 32.59
CA VAL A 43 -9.75 6.36 32.30
C VAL A 43 -8.99 5.94 31.05
N SER A 44 -8.66 4.65 30.92
CA SER A 44 -7.96 4.14 29.73
C SER A 44 -8.80 4.28 28.46
N ALA A 45 -10.12 4.05 28.52
CA ALA A 45 -11.03 4.27 27.40
C ALA A 45 -11.06 5.74 26.96
N SER A 46 -11.13 6.69 27.90
CA SER A 46 -11.04 8.11 27.59
C SER A 46 -9.68 8.47 26.99
N ILE A 47 -8.56 7.95 27.50
CA ILE A 47 -7.25 8.22 26.90
C ILE A 47 -7.18 7.69 25.46
N ILE A 48 -7.73 6.51 25.19
CA ILE A 48 -7.83 5.95 23.83
C ILE A 48 -8.68 6.85 22.93
N GLU A 49 -9.83 7.31 23.41
CA GLU A 49 -10.72 8.22 22.68
C GLU A 49 -10.02 9.54 22.31
N TYR A 50 -9.30 10.15 23.25
CA TYR A 50 -8.57 11.41 23.03
C TYR A 50 -7.19 11.22 22.39
N THR A 51 -6.75 9.99 22.11
CA THR A 51 -5.42 9.73 21.53
C THR A 51 -5.17 10.52 20.24
N PRO A 52 -6.09 10.59 19.25
CA PRO A 52 -5.86 11.36 18.03
C PRO A 52 -5.57 12.85 18.30
N GLU A 53 -6.30 13.46 19.24
CA GLU A 53 -6.13 14.86 19.62
C GLU A 53 -4.81 15.08 20.36
N ILE A 54 -4.43 14.15 21.25
CA ILE A 54 -3.14 14.17 21.95
C ILE A 54 -2.00 14.11 20.93
N LEU A 55 -2.07 13.19 19.96
CA LEU A 55 -1.05 13.04 18.92
C LEU A 55 -0.94 14.30 18.06
N THR A 56 -2.07 14.90 17.67
CA THR A 56 -2.12 16.15 16.91
C THR A 56 -1.53 17.32 17.71
N ALA A 57 -1.81 17.39 19.01
CA ALA A 57 -1.24 18.40 19.89
C ALA A 57 0.29 18.22 20.07
N MET A 58 0.76 16.97 20.17
CA MET A 58 2.20 16.65 20.25
C MET A 58 2.93 17.01 18.95
N GLU A 59 2.32 16.75 17.79
CA GLU A 59 2.86 17.13 16.47
C GLU A 59 2.98 18.65 16.32
N SER A 60 1.98 19.39 16.80
CA SER A 60 1.95 20.86 16.74
C SER A 60 2.92 21.54 17.72
N HIS A 61 3.45 20.80 18.70
CA HIS A 61 4.30 21.35 19.76
C HIS A 61 5.78 21.33 19.36
N GLN A 62 6.39 22.51 19.23
CA GLN A 62 7.74 22.69 18.65
C GLN A 62 8.85 21.84 19.29
N SER A 63 8.81 21.61 20.61
CA SER A 63 9.82 20.80 21.31
C SER A 63 9.50 19.30 21.38
N LEU A 64 8.22 18.92 21.29
CA LEU A 64 7.80 17.52 21.43
C LEU A 64 7.71 16.82 20.08
N SER A 65 7.42 17.55 19.01
CA SER A 65 7.24 17.00 17.66
C SER A 65 8.44 16.18 17.22
N ARG A 66 9.67 16.69 17.40
CA ARG A 66 10.89 15.95 17.04
C ARG A 66 11.04 14.65 17.82
N VAL A 67 10.91 14.69 19.14
CA VAL A 67 11.04 13.51 20.00
C VAL A 67 9.95 12.49 19.68
N PHE A 68 8.74 12.98 19.40
CA PHE A 68 7.61 12.17 18.98
C PHE A 68 7.88 11.47 17.65
N PHE A 69 8.31 12.19 16.61
CA PHE A 69 8.62 11.61 15.30
C PHE A 69 9.78 10.61 15.37
N ASP A 70 10.83 10.91 16.13
CA ASP A 70 11.96 9.99 16.31
C ASP A 70 11.48 8.67 16.94
N LYS A 71 10.61 8.74 17.95
CA LYS A 71 10.04 7.55 18.62
C LYS A 71 8.99 6.81 17.78
N ALA A 72 8.19 7.54 17.02
CA ALA A 72 7.25 6.96 16.06
C ALA A 72 8.01 6.19 14.97
N ASN A 73 9.07 6.78 14.43
CA ASN A 73 9.93 6.15 13.43
C ASN A 73 10.61 4.89 13.97
N GLU A 74 11.20 4.96 15.18
CA GLU A 74 11.77 3.78 15.86
C GLU A 74 10.74 2.64 16.00
N SER A 75 9.49 2.99 16.34
CA SER A 75 8.40 2.02 16.49
C SER A 75 8.00 1.38 15.17
N VAL A 76 7.90 2.17 14.09
CA VAL A 76 7.61 1.68 12.73
C VAL A 76 8.73 0.76 12.25
N ILE A 77 9.99 1.19 12.35
CA ILE A 77 11.16 0.38 11.95
C ILE A 77 11.16 -0.96 12.68
N ARG A 78 10.94 -0.95 13.99
CA ARG A 78 10.89 -2.18 14.79
C ARG A 78 9.74 -3.09 14.33
N ARG A 79 8.56 -2.53 14.05
CA ARG A 79 7.41 -3.32 13.58
C ARG A 79 7.67 -3.93 12.20
N CYS A 80 8.17 -3.14 11.25
CA CYS A 80 8.55 -3.62 9.93
C CYS A 80 9.65 -4.69 10.00
N THR A 81 10.64 -4.52 10.88
CA THR A 81 11.71 -5.52 11.07
C THR A 81 11.15 -6.86 11.53
N ASN A 82 10.19 -6.84 12.46
CA ASN A 82 9.52 -8.06 12.92
C ASN A 82 8.66 -8.69 11.82
N GLU A 83 7.97 -7.90 11.01
CA GLU A 83 7.19 -8.39 9.87
C GLU A 83 8.10 -9.02 8.79
N VAL A 84 9.26 -8.42 8.50
CA VAL A 84 10.27 -9.02 7.61
C VAL A 84 10.80 -10.34 8.19
N ALA A 85 11.10 -10.37 9.48
CA ALA A 85 11.59 -11.58 10.14
C ALA A 85 10.54 -12.70 10.10
N GLU A 86 9.26 -12.35 10.32
CA GLU A 86 8.14 -13.28 10.22
C GLU A 86 8.00 -13.83 8.79
N LEU A 87 7.95 -12.96 7.77
CA LEU A 87 7.90 -13.38 6.36
C LEU A 87 9.10 -14.25 5.95
N SER A 88 10.25 -14.07 6.61
CA SER A 88 11.47 -14.83 6.35
C SER A 88 11.48 -16.22 7.02
N LEU A 89 10.43 -16.60 7.76
CA LEU A 89 10.33 -17.93 8.31
C LEU A 89 9.95 -18.94 7.22
N LYS A 90 10.63 -20.09 7.23
CA LYS A 90 10.36 -21.20 6.29
C LYS A 90 8.92 -21.69 6.33
N VAL A 91 8.22 -21.55 7.46
CA VAL A 91 6.82 -21.96 7.61
C VAL A 91 5.87 -21.23 6.67
N HIS A 92 6.26 -20.04 6.20
CA HIS A 92 5.45 -19.23 5.31
C HIS A 92 5.80 -19.42 3.84
N ASP A 93 6.78 -20.26 3.51
CA ASP A 93 7.16 -20.63 2.13
C ASP A 93 7.45 -19.46 1.16
N TYR A 94 7.71 -18.24 1.67
CA TYR A 94 8.13 -17.08 0.86
C TYR A 94 9.54 -17.20 0.28
N HIS A 95 10.23 -18.31 0.52
CA HIS A 95 11.54 -18.58 -0.05
C HIS A 95 11.40 -19.16 -1.46
N PHE A 96 11.27 -18.28 -2.45
CA PHE A 96 11.31 -18.69 -3.85
C PHE A 96 12.71 -19.18 -4.22
N ASN A 97 12.92 -20.50 -4.22
CA ASN A 97 14.14 -21.09 -4.76
C ASN A 97 13.90 -21.51 -6.22
N ALA A 98 14.16 -20.56 -7.12
CA ALA A 98 14.04 -20.73 -8.57
C ALA A 98 14.78 -21.98 -9.11
N LYS A 99 15.82 -22.46 -8.43
CA LYS A 99 16.65 -23.59 -8.89
C LYS A 99 16.05 -24.95 -8.55
N THR A 100 15.16 -25.05 -7.58
CA THR A 100 14.61 -26.32 -7.10
C THR A 100 13.10 -26.45 -7.33
N MET A 101 12.46 -25.41 -7.85
CA MET A 101 11.02 -25.38 -8.06
C MET A 101 10.69 -26.15 -9.36
N THR A 102 9.75 -27.10 -9.28
CA THR A 102 9.29 -27.83 -10.46
C THR A 102 8.35 -26.97 -11.30
N GLU A 103 8.20 -27.31 -12.58
CA GLU A 103 7.27 -26.62 -13.47
C GLU A 103 5.83 -26.64 -12.95
N GLU A 104 5.43 -27.76 -12.33
CA GLU A 104 4.12 -27.94 -11.70
C GLU A 104 3.93 -26.98 -10.51
N GLN A 105 4.97 -26.76 -9.70
CA GLN A 105 4.92 -25.81 -8.59
C GLN A 105 4.82 -24.36 -9.08
N ILE A 106 5.49 -24.03 -10.18
CA ILE A 106 5.39 -22.69 -10.80
C ILE A 106 3.98 -22.46 -11.35
N ARG A 107 3.38 -23.47 -12.00
CA ARG A 107 2.00 -23.40 -12.50
C ARG A 107 0.96 -23.34 -11.37
N ALA A 108 1.23 -24.01 -10.26
CA ALA A 108 0.38 -23.98 -9.07
C ALA A 108 0.53 -22.70 -8.23
N TYR A 109 1.55 -21.86 -8.51
CA TYR A 109 1.79 -20.64 -7.77
C TYR A 109 0.69 -19.60 -8.04
N GLN A 110 -0.18 -19.40 -7.05
CA GLN A 110 -1.25 -18.42 -7.13
C GLN A 110 -0.81 -17.11 -6.47
N VAL A 111 -0.43 -16.13 -7.30
CA VAL A 111 -0.03 -14.79 -6.84
C VAL A 111 -1.09 -14.15 -5.92
N GLY A 112 -2.38 -14.41 -6.17
CA GLY A 112 -3.47 -13.89 -5.35
C GLY A 112 -3.44 -14.38 -3.90
N GLU A 113 -3.22 -15.67 -3.69
CA GLU A 113 -3.15 -16.28 -2.35
C GLU A 113 -1.92 -15.77 -1.58
N GLU A 114 -0.80 -15.61 -2.27
CA GLU A 114 0.44 -15.08 -1.69
C GLU A 114 0.32 -13.61 -1.30
N VAL A 115 -0.39 -12.81 -2.09
CA VAL A 115 -0.71 -11.41 -1.77
C VAL A 115 -1.59 -11.32 -0.53
N GLU A 116 -2.65 -12.13 -0.46
CA GLU A 116 -3.54 -12.16 0.70
C GLU A 116 -2.78 -12.55 1.96
N LYS A 117 -1.99 -13.62 1.90
CA LYS A 117 -1.15 -14.09 3.00
C LYS A 117 -0.11 -13.03 3.43
N THR A 118 0.49 -12.32 2.48
CA THR A 118 1.47 -11.26 2.78
C THR A 118 0.79 -10.09 3.49
N SER A 119 -0.41 -9.72 3.04
CA SER A 119 -1.19 -8.63 3.67
C SER A 119 -1.60 -8.94 5.11
N GLN A 120 -1.80 -10.22 5.44
CA GLN A 120 -2.14 -10.67 6.80
C GLN A 120 -0.90 -10.77 7.71
N LEU A 121 0.22 -11.28 7.20
CA LEU A 121 1.44 -11.49 7.98
C LEU A 121 2.27 -10.20 8.16
N ALA A 122 2.24 -9.32 7.16
CA ALA A 122 3.03 -8.09 7.13
C ALA A 122 2.16 -6.87 6.77
N PRO A 123 1.17 -6.53 7.60
CA PRO A 123 0.19 -5.49 7.29
C PRO A 123 0.81 -4.10 7.15
N VAL A 124 1.83 -3.76 7.95
CA VAL A 124 2.48 -2.45 7.89
C VAL A 124 3.32 -2.33 6.61
N LEU A 125 4.10 -3.36 6.29
CA LEU A 125 4.87 -3.39 5.04
C LEU A 125 3.95 -3.36 3.80
N TRP A 126 2.83 -4.08 3.86
CA TRP A 126 1.82 -4.06 2.80
C TRP A 126 1.23 -2.66 2.61
N GLN A 127 0.87 -1.97 3.70
CA GLN A 127 0.37 -0.60 3.63
C GLN A 127 1.41 0.38 3.07
N PHE A 128 2.69 0.20 3.42
CA PHE A 128 3.79 0.97 2.84
C PHE A 128 3.90 0.75 1.33
N LEU A 129 3.86 -0.51 0.88
CA LEU A 129 3.88 -0.86 -0.54
C LEU A 129 2.70 -0.24 -1.28
N MET A 130 1.48 -0.34 -0.73
CA MET A 130 0.29 0.27 -1.33
C MET A 130 0.41 1.79 -1.41
N SER A 131 0.99 2.43 -0.39
CA SER A 131 1.23 3.87 -0.37
C SER A 131 2.24 4.29 -1.45
N LEU A 132 3.34 3.54 -1.59
CA LEU A 132 4.34 3.76 -2.64
C LEU A 132 3.73 3.58 -4.03
N LEU A 133 2.95 2.52 -4.23
CA LEU A 133 2.28 2.24 -5.49
C LEU A 133 1.19 3.26 -5.84
N SER A 134 0.64 3.95 -4.85
CA SER A 134 -0.35 5.02 -5.03
C SER A 134 0.28 6.41 -5.13
N SER A 135 1.57 6.55 -4.78
CA SER A 135 2.28 7.83 -4.85
C SER A 135 2.58 8.28 -6.28
N ASP A 136 2.59 7.33 -7.23
CA ASP A 136 2.63 7.60 -8.66
C ASP A 136 1.18 7.72 -9.18
N GLU A 137 0.73 8.97 -9.30
CA GLU A 137 -0.64 9.33 -9.66
C GLU A 137 -1.02 8.76 -11.05
N ASP A 138 -0.08 8.77 -12.00
CA ASP A 138 -0.29 8.26 -13.36
C ASP A 138 -0.45 6.73 -13.39
N ILE A 139 0.34 6.01 -12.60
CA ILE A 139 0.21 4.54 -12.48
C ILE A 139 -1.09 4.17 -11.75
N SER A 140 -1.49 4.95 -10.74
CA SER A 140 -2.71 4.71 -9.97
C SER A 140 -3.98 4.84 -10.84
N ILE A 141 -4.05 5.89 -11.65
CA ILE A 141 -5.18 6.15 -12.57
C ILE A 141 -5.25 5.04 -13.63
N ARG A 142 -4.10 4.63 -14.19
CA ARG A 142 -4.04 3.53 -15.18
C ARG A 142 -4.53 2.20 -14.61
N ARG A 143 -4.22 1.88 -13.35
CA ARG A 143 -4.68 0.65 -12.69
C ARG A 143 -6.19 0.62 -12.51
N ILE A 144 -6.78 1.74 -12.09
CA ILE A 144 -8.22 1.88 -11.92
C ILE A 144 -8.93 1.71 -13.27
N GLU A 145 -8.42 2.35 -14.33
CA GLU A 145 -9.01 2.25 -15.68
C GLU A 145 -8.89 0.83 -16.26
N LEU A 146 -7.76 0.15 -16.06
CA LEU A 146 -7.59 -1.25 -16.47
C LEU A 146 -8.52 -2.20 -15.71
N ALA A 147 -8.70 -1.98 -14.40
CA ALA A 147 -9.64 -2.77 -13.60
C ALA A 147 -11.09 -2.57 -14.06
N ARG A 148 -11.48 -1.33 -14.38
CA ARG A 148 -12.80 -0.98 -14.92
C ARG A 148 -13.07 -1.69 -16.25
N ARG A 149 -12.12 -1.62 -17.19
CA ARG A 149 -12.20 -2.31 -18.50
C ARG A 149 -12.33 -3.82 -18.37
N ARG A 150 -11.61 -4.44 -17.43
CA ARG A 150 -11.73 -5.90 -17.16
C ARG A 150 -13.10 -6.27 -16.62
N HIS A 151 -13.70 -5.43 -15.78
CA HIS A 151 -15.03 -5.66 -15.23
C HIS A 151 -16.13 -5.50 -16.30
N GLU A 152 -15.98 -4.51 -17.18
CA GLU A 152 -16.88 -4.29 -18.32
C GLU A 152 -16.82 -5.42 -19.36
N LYS A 153 -15.62 -5.95 -19.65
CA LYS A 153 -15.47 -7.12 -20.52
C LYS A 153 -16.13 -8.39 -19.94
N ARG A 154 -16.06 -8.58 -18.61
CA ARG A 154 -16.69 -9.74 -17.94
C ARG A 154 -18.22 -9.62 -17.82
N SER A 155 -18.78 -8.41 -17.77
CA SER A 155 -20.22 -8.20 -17.76
C SER A 155 -20.84 -8.21 -19.17
N GLY A 156 -20.11 -7.79 -20.20
CA GLY A 156 -20.54 -7.85 -21.60
C GLY A 156 -20.60 -9.26 -22.18
N SER A 157 -19.71 -10.16 -21.74
CA SER A 157 -19.63 -11.54 -22.27
C SER A 157 -20.76 -12.47 -21.79
N ARG A 158 -21.52 -12.12 -20.74
CA ARG A 158 -22.63 -12.97 -20.23
C ARG A 158 -23.97 -12.77 -20.96
N ARG A 159 -24.10 -11.78 -21.85
CA ARG A 159 -25.36 -11.47 -22.53
C ARG A 159 -25.55 -12.13 -23.89
N LYS A 160 -24.58 -12.90 -24.40
CA LYS A 160 -24.62 -13.46 -25.77
C LYS A 160 -25.02 -14.94 -25.85
N THR A 161 -25.44 -15.59 -24.76
CA THR A 161 -25.75 -17.05 -24.76
C THR A 161 -27.14 -17.40 -24.20
N GLU A 162 -28.05 -16.44 -24.10
CA GLU A 162 -29.44 -16.70 -23.67
C GLU A 162 -30.45 -16.11 -24.67
N GLN A 163 -30.26 -16.37 -25.96
CA GLN A 163 -31.34 -16.19 -26.95
C GLN A 163 -31.15 -17.06 -28.20
N SER A 164 -31.33 -18.38 -28.06
CA SER A 164 -31.80 -19.24 -29.15
C SER A 164 -32.26 -20.58 -28.55
N GLY A 165 -33.52 -20.60 -28.13
CA GLY A 165 -34.27 -21.85 -28.00
C GLY A 165 -34.66 -22.37 -29.39
N ASP A 166 -34.86 -23.69 -29.45
CA ASP A 166 -35.34 -24.50 -30.57
C ASP A 166 -34.49 -24.54 -31.85
N ILE A 167 -33.66 -25.58 -31.93
CA ILE A 167 -33.28 -26.21 -33.20
C ILE A 167 -33.99 -27.56 -33.24
N GLU A 168 -35.17 -27.58 -33.87
CA GLU A 168 -35.77 -28.79 -34.40
C GLU A 168 -34.85 -29.37 -35.48
N MET A 169 -34.47 -30.64 -35.32
CA MET A 169 -33.78 -31.39 -36.38
C MET A 169 -34.75 -31.68 -37.51
N SER A 170 -34.71 -30.87 -38.57
CA SER A 170 -35.31 -31.20 -39.86
C SER A 170 -34.22 -31.69 -40.82
N ASP A 171 -34.40 -32.95 -41.19
CA ASP A 171 -33.73 -33.70 -42.25
C ASP A 171 -34.23 -33.17 -43.60
N ASP A 172 -33.39 -32.43 -44.35
CA ASP A 172 -33.57 -32.24 -45.79
C ASP A 172 -32.26 -31.82 -46.47
N GLY A 173 -31.98 -32.40 -47.63
CA GLY A 173 -30.76 -32.23 -48.40
C GLY A 173 -30.76 -30.98 -49.28
N GLY A 174 -29.58 -30.51 -49.67
CA GLY A 174 -29.48 -29.47 -50.68
C GLY A 174 -28.10 -28.82 -50.79
N GLU A 175 -27.63 -28.73 -52.03
CA GLU A 175 -26.36 -28.20 -52.51
C GLU A 175 -26.15 -26.68 -52.31
N GLU A 176 -24.86 -26.31 -52.40
CA GLU A 176 -24.30 -25.06 -52.94
C GLU A 176 -24.42 -23.71 -52.18
N GLY A 177 -23.23 -23.17 -51.87
CA GLY A 177 -22.87 -21.79 -52.22
C GLY A 177 -23.24 -20.68 -51.23
N GLY A 178 -22.25 -20.07 -50.58
CA GLY A 178 -22.44 -18.84 -49.82
C GLY A 178 -21.16 -18.37 -49.13
N GLU A 179 -20.50 -17.41 -49.77
CA GLU A 179 -19.30 -16.70 -49.33
C GLU A 179 -19.55 -15.79 -48.11
N GLY A 180 -18.48 -15.49 -47.37
CA GLY A 180 -18.22 -14.13 -46.88
C GLY A 180 -18.78 -13.72 -45.53
N ASP A 181 -17.86 -13.60 -44.56
CA ASP A 181 -17.73 -12.55 -43.52
C ASP A 181 -17.14 -13.22 -42.26
N GLY A 182 -15.83 -13.23 -41.99
CA GLY A 182 -14.84 -12.22 -42.37
C GLY A 182 -15.05 -10.97 -41.53
N ASP A 183 -14.65 -11.01 -40.26
CA ASP A 183 -14.02 -9.88 -39.55
C ASP A 183 -13.56 -10.38 -38.16
N ASP A 184 -12.46 -11.12 -38.22
CA ASP A 184 -11.44 -11.14 -37.17
C ASP A 184 -10.80 -9.74 -37.13
N ASP A 185 -11.37 -8.82 -36.36
CA ASP A 185 -10.64 -7.62 -35.90
C ASP A 185 -9.99 -7.92 -34.53
N ASP A 186 -9.16 -8.96 -34.50
CA ASP A 186 -8.02 -9.00 -33.58
C ASP A 186 -6.96 -8.05 -34.13
N ASP A 187 -7.25 -6.76 -34.01
CA ASP A 187 -6.30 -5.66 -34.17
C ASP A 187 -5.38 -5.66 -32.94
N ASP A 188 -4.62 -6.77 -32.80
CA ASP A 188 -3.32 -6.83 -32.17
C ASP A 188 -2.37 -5.96 -33.02
N GLU A 189 -2.62 -4.65 -33.04
CA GLU A 189 -1.55 -3.69 -33.20
C GLU A 189 -0.65 -3.90 -32.00
N ASP A 190 0.43 -4.64 -32.26
CA ASP A 190 1.78 -4.33 -31.83
C ASP A 190 1.95 -2.81 -31.69
N ARG A 191 1.45 -2.26 -30.59
CA ARG A 191 2.01 -1.05 -30.01
C ARG A 191 3.36 -1.48 -29.48
N TYR A 192 4.31 -1.51 -30.42
CA TYR A 192 5.66 -1.07 -30.19
C TYR A 192 5.61 -0.10 -29.02
N PHE A 193 6.14 -0.56 -27.90
CA PHE A 193 6.58 0.35 -26.88
C PHE A 193 7.56 1.28 -27.59
N GLU A 194 7.09 2.43 -28.05
CA GLU A 194 7.91 3.63 -28.00
C GLU A 194 8.17 3.83 -26.52
N ASP A 195 9.22 3.14 -26.08
CA ASP A 195 10.02 3.46 -24.93
C ASP A 195 10.39 4.93 -25.08
N SER A 196 9.49 5.80 -24.59
CA SER A 196 9.72 7.24 -24.48
C SER A 196 10.72 7.54 -23.36
N ASN A 197 11.54 6.56 -22.99
CA ASN A 197 12.70 6.70 -22.15
C ASN A 197 14.02 6.49 -22.90
N ASP A 198 14.01 6.59 -24.24
CA ASP A 198 15.21 6.98 -24.98
C ASP A 198 15.43 8.50 -24.86
N LYS A 199 15.67 8.96 -23.63
CA LYS A 199 16.56 10.11 -23.44
C LYS A 199 17.96 9.53 -23.35
N PRO A 200 18.77 9.61 -24.42
CA PRO A 200 20.18 9.36 -24.26
C PRO A 200 20.75 10.36 -23.25
N ASP A 201 21.65 9.83 -22.45
CA ASP A 201 22.48 10.43 -21.42
C ASP A 201 23.43 11.51 -22.00
N ASP A 202 22.86 12.52 -22.66
CA ASP A 202 23.59 13.50 -23.46
C ASP A 202 23.93 14.77 -22.67
N GLY A 203 23.63 14.81 -21.37
CA GLY A 203 23.98 15.95 -20.52
C GLY A 203 25.50 16.10 -20.36
N ILE A 204 26.22 14.98 -20.25
CA ILE A 204 27.66 14.95 -19.97
C ILE A 204 28.48 15.16 -21.25
N ASP A 205 28.09 14.53 -22.36
CA ASP A 205 28.80 14.66 -23.65
C ASP A 205 28.57 16.03 -24.32
N GLN A 206 27.38 16.62 -24.17
CA GLN A 206 27.10 17.97 -24.67
C GLN A 206 27.85 19.04 -23.85
N ALA A 207 28.13 18.78 -22.57
CA ALA A 207 28.99 19.62 -21.73
C ALA A 207 30.48 19.49 -22.10
N MET A 208 30.97 18.28 -22.41
CA MET A 208 32.35 18.07 -22.87
C MET A 208 32.62 18.67 -24.25
N GLY A 209 31.67 18.59 -25.19
CA GLY A 209 31.78 19.20 -26.51
C GLY A 209 31.86 20.74 -26.48
N ARG A 210 31.10 21.40 -25.58
CA ARG A 210 31.19 22.86 -25.38
C ARG A 210 32.53 23.28 -24.78
N ARG A 211 33.09 22.45 -23.89
CA ARG A 211 34.39 22.71 -23.24
C ARG A 211 35.57 22.58 -24.20
N GLN A 212 35.55 21.62 -25.12
CA GLN A 212 36.56 21.50 -26.17
C GLN A 212 36.48 22.60 -27.24
N LYS A 213 35.27 23.07 -27.58
CA LYS A 213 35.10 24.23 -28.50
C LYS A 213 35.63 25.53 -27.90
N LEU A 214 35.51 25.73 -26.58
CA LEU A 214 36.08 26.89 -25.89
C LEU A 214 37.62 26.84 -25.80
N MET A 215 38.24 25.66 -25.66
CA MET A 215 39.71 25.55 -25.68
C MET A 215 40.33 25.82 -27.06
N LYS A 216 39.62 25.56 -28.16
CA LYS A 216 40.11 25.86 -29.52
C LYS A 216 40.01 27.35 -29.92
N ILE A 217 39.34 28.18 -29.11
CA ILE A 217 39.21 29.62 -29.35
C ILE A 217 40.23 30.43 -28.52
N VAL A 218 40.94 29.79 -27.59
CA VAL A 218 41.91 30.44 -26.67
C VAL A 218 43.37 30.10 -27.03
N ILE A 219 43.63 29.72 -28.29
CA ILE A 219 44.99 29.68 -28.88
C ILE A 219 45.00 30.57 -30.12
#